data_AF-A0AB33AKL6-F1
#
_entry.id   AF-A0AB33AKL6-F1
#
_cell.length_a   1.000
_cell.length_b   1.000
_cell.length_c   1.000
_cell.angle_alpha   90.00
_cell.angle_beta   90.00
_cell.angle_gamma   90.00
#
_symmetry.space_group_name_H-M   'P 1'
#
loop_
_entity.id
_entity.type
_entity.pdbx_description
1 polymer ?
#
loop_
_entity_poly.entity_id
_entity_poly.type
_entity_poly.pdbx_seq_one_letter_code
_entity_poly.pdbx_strand_id
1 'polypeptide(L)'
;MSIKQYVVFVFILWNVFVFITYGVDKIKAIKGKWRIPEKTLLWESILFGGLGAFLGGNFFHHKTLKWYFRACWYLGIIINVVFAYWYFMMWK
;
A
#
# COMPACT_ATOMS: atom_id res chain seq x y z
N MET A 1 -17.71 -18.64 4.71
CA MET A 1 -16.87 -17.60 5.33
C MET A 1 -17.78 -16.51 5.87
N SER A 2 -17.57 -16.06 7.11
CA SER A 2 -18.34 -14.95 7.68
C SER A 2 -18.00 -13.64 6.98
N ILE A 3 -18.91 -12.67 6.95
CA ILE A 3 -18.68 -11.30 6.40
C ILE A 3 -17.38 -10.71 6.94
N LYS A 4 -17.07 -10.98 8.23
CA LYS A 4 -15.82 -10.56 8.86
C LYS A 4 -14.56 -11.05 8.12
N GLN A 5 -14.57 -12.32 7.71
CA GLN A 5 -13.44 -12.95 7.04
C GLN A 5 -13.24 -12.40 5.63
N TYR A 6 -14.34 -12.08 4.93
CA TYR A 6 -14.27 -11.46 3.61
C TYR A 6 -13.63 -10.07 3.65
N VAL A 7 -14.01 -9.22 4.61
CA VAL A 7 -13.43 -7.87 4.75
C VAL A 7 -11.92 -7.94 5.00
N VAL A 8 -11.50 -8.79 5.94
CA VAL A 8 -10.06 -8.99 6.23
C VAL A 8 -9.32 -9.54 5.01
N PHE A 9 -9.92 -10.49 4.29
CA PHE A 9 -9.30 -11.08 3.11
C PHE A 9 -9.10 -10.06 1.98
N VAL A 10 -10.11 -9.24 1.68
CA VAL A 10 -10.01 -8.17 0.68
C VAL A 10 -8.96 -7.13 1.09
N PHE A 11 -8.89 -6.78 2.37
CA PHE A 11 -7.90 -5.84 2.89
C PHE A 11 -6.46 -6.34 2.75
N ILE A 12 -6.22 -7.63 3.00
CA ILE A 12 -4.91 -8.26 2.79
C ILE A 12 -4.58 -8.29 1.30
N LEU A 13 -5.52 -8.73 0.45
CA LEU A 13 -5.31 -8.78 -1.00
C LEU A 13 -4.97 -7.40 -1.57
N TRP A 14 -5.62 -6.34 -1.08
CA TRP A 14 -5.32 -4.98 -1.50
C TRP A 14 -3.89 -4.57 -1.15
N ASN A 15 -3.42 -4.84 0.08
CA ASN A 15 -2.04 -4.54 0.47
C ASN A 15 -1.01 -5.35 -0.34
N VAL A 16 -1.31 -6.61 -0.67
CA VAL A 16 -0.48 -7.44 -1.57
C VAL A 16 -0.44 -6.85 -2.98
N PHE A 17 -1.59 -6.40 -3.50
CA PHE A 17 -1.66 -5.74 -4.81
C PHE A 17 -0.77 -4.50 -4.86
N VAL A 18 -0.89 -3.61 -3.86
CA VAL A 18 -0.05 -2.39 -3.78
C VAL A 18 1.44 -2.74 -3.68
N PHE A 19 1.81 -3.75 -2.90
CA PHE A 19 3.20 -4.23 -2.84
C PHE A 19 3.72 -4.67 -4.23
N ILE A 20 2.92 -5.43 -4.97
CA ILE A 20 3.27 -5.88 -6.33
C ILE A 20 3.41 -4.68 -7.27
N THR A 21 2.52 -3.68 -7.20
CA THR A 21 2.60 -2.48 -8.05
C THR A 21 3.93 -1.74 -7.88
N TYR A 22 4.42 -1.61 -6.64
CA TYR A 22 5.73 -1.04 -6.34
C TYR A 22 6.89 -1.87 -6.94
N GLY A 23 6.80 -3.20 -6.87
CA GLY A 23 7.77 -4.09 -7.50
C GLY A 23 7.76 -4.00 -9.03
N VAL A 24 6.57 -3.96 -9.63
CA VAL A 24 6.37 -3.81 -11.08
C VAL A 24 6.92 -2.49 -11.56
N ASP A 25 6.74 -1.38 -10.82
CA ASP A 25 7.32 -0.10 -11.19
C ASP A 25 8.86 -0.16 -11.21
N LYS A 26 9.49 -0.83 -10.23
CA LYS A 26 10.93 -1.04 -10.24
C LYS A 26 11.38 -1.88 -11.43
N ILE A 27 10.68 -2.97 -11.76
CA ILE A 27 11.00 -3.82 -12.92
C ILE A 27 10.86 -3.02 -14.21
N LYS A 28 9.82 -2.19 -14.35
CA LYS A 28 9.62 -1.30 -15.50
C LYS A 28 10.74 -0.27 -15.61
N ALA A 29 11.20 0.28 -14.49
CA ALA A 29 12.33 1.20 -14.46
C ALA A 29 13.64 0.55 -14.92
N ILE A 30 13.88 -0.72 -14.55
CA ILE A 30 15.06 -1.50 -14.99
C ILE A 30 14.96 -1.85 -16.48
N LYS A 31 13.78 -2.26 -16.95
CA LYS A 31 13.55 -2.66 -18.36
C LYS A 31 13.35 -1.48 -19.32
N GLY A 32 13.53 -0.24 -18.86
CA GLY A 32 13.35 0.98 -19.68
C GLY A 32 11.92 1.15 -20.22
N LYS A 33 10.92 0.51 -19.60
CA LYS A 33 9.52 0.61 -20.03
C LYS A 33 8.83 1.83 -19.41
N TRP A 34 7.65 2.18 -19.93
CA TRP A 34 6.81 3.24 -19.37
C TRP A 34 6.54 3.01 -17.87
N ARG A 35 6.93 4.00 -17.05
CA ARG A 35 6.82 3.95 -15.58
C ARG A 35 5.40 4.28 -15.12
N ILE A 36 5.01 3.77 -13.96
CA ILE A 36 3.72 4.08 -13.36
C ILE A 36 3.76 5.53 -12.86
N PRO A 37 2.70 6.33 -13.08
CA PRO A 37 2.64 7.70 -12.57
C PRO A 37 2.80 7.72 -11.04
N GLU A 38 3.62 8.64 -10.53
CA GLU A 38 3.86 8.76 -9.08
C GLU A 38 2.57 9.01 -8.30
N LYS A 39 1.64 9.77 -8.90
CA LYS A 39 0.32 10.02 -8.32
C LYS A 39 -0.43 8.72 -8.02
N THR A 40 -0.40 7.74 -8.92
CA THR A 40 -1.10 6.46 -8.74
C THR A 40 -0.54 5.70 -7.55
N LEU A 41 0.79 5.60 -7.43
CA LEU A 41 1.47 4.93 -6.31
C LEU A 41 1.15 5.62 -4.96
N LEU A 42 1.09 6.95 -4.94
CA LEU A 42 0.73 7.70 -3.74
C LEU A 42 -0.75 7.50 -3.37
N TRP A 43 -1.66 7.54 -4.36
CA TRP A 43 -3.08 7.28 -4.14
C TRP A 43 -3.34 5.87 -3.59
N GLU A 44 -2.69 4.85 -4.16
CA GLU A 44 -2.77 3.46 -3.68
C GLU A 44 -2.30 3.32 -2.22
N SER A 45 -1.25 4.04 -1.84
CA SER A 45 -0.77 4.02 -0.45
C SER A 45 -1.76 4.65 0.54
N ILE A 46 -2.46 5.72 0.13
CA ILE A 46 -3.44 6.42 0.97
C ILE A 46 -4.75 5.64 1.05
N LEU A 47 -5.17 4.99 -0.04
CA LEU A 47 -6.37 4.15 -0.11
C LEU A 47 -6.15 2.80 0.56
N PHE A 48 -5.89 2.77 1.88
CA PHE A 48 -5.71 1.54 2.66
C PHE A 48 -4.53 0.64 2.24
N GLY A 49 -3.67 1.06 1.31
CA GLY A 49 -2.48 0.32 0.86
C GLY A 49 -1.19 0.66 1.60
N GLY A 50 -1.25 1.42 2.70
CA GLY A 50 -0.07 1.95 3.38
C GLY A 50 0.96 0.90 3.81
N LEU A 51 0.52 -0.24 4.34
CA LEU A 51 1.43 -1.34 4.70
C LEU A 51 2.10 -1.94 3.45
N GLY A 52 1.32 -2.23 2.41
CA GLY A 52 1.83 -2.73 1.13
C GLY A 52 2.82 -1.76 0.46
N ALA A 53 2.51 -0.46 0.46
CA ALA A 53 3.34 0.58 -0.11
C ALA A 53 4.63 0.80 0.69
N PHE A 54 4.57 0.76 2.03
CA PHE A 54 5.74 0.86 2.89
C PHE A 54 6.68 -0.34 2.70
N LEU A 55 6.13 -1.56 2.71
CA LEU A 55 6.91 -2.78 2.47
C LEU A 55 7.49 -2.79 1.05
N GLY A 56 6.71 -2.44 0.04
CA GLY A 56 7.16 -2.39 -1.35
C GLY A 56 8.24 -1.33 -1.55
N GLY A 57 8.03 -0.12 -1.02
CA GLY A 57 8.98 0.98 -1.05
C GLY A 57 10.33 0.62 -0.43
N ASN A 58 10.33 0.01 0.77
CA ASN A 58 11.55 -0.40 1.46
C ASN A 58 12.22 -1.61 0.80
N PHE A 59 11.47 -2.67 0.50
CA PHE A 59 12.02 -3.90 -0.09
C PHE A 59 12.66 -3.64 -1.44
N PHE A 60 11.94 -2.93 -2.32
CA PHE A 60 12.45 -2.56 -3.62
C PHE A 60 13.37 -1.34 -3.58
N HIS A 61 13.65 -0.73 -2.41
CA HIS A 61 14.44 0.51 -2.30
C HIS A 61 13.97 1.57 -3.32
N HIS A 62 12.66 1.61 -3.56
CA HIS A 62 12.07 2.36 -4.66
C HIS A 62 11.66 3.74 -4.15
N LYS A 63 12.33 4.78 -4.65
CA LYS A 63 12.04 6.20 -4.34
C LYS A 63 12.01 6.52 -2.84
N THR A 64 12.78 5.78 -2.04
CA THR A 64 12.96 6.01 -0.60
C THR A 64 13.58 7.38 -0.30
N LEU A 65 14.31 8.02 -1.22
CA LEU A 65 14.84 9.38 -1.01
C LEU A 65 13.79 10.48 -1.07
N LYS A 66 12.62 10.24 -1.67
CA LYS A 66 11.56 11.26 -1.80
C LYS A 66 10.74 11.34 -0.52
N TRP A 67 10.82 12.47 0.18
CA TRP A 67 10.15 12.67 1.47
C TRP A 67 8.63 12.47 1.39
N TYR A 68 7.99 12.91 0.30
CA TYR A 68 6.53 12.79 0.13
C TYR A 68 6.08 11.35 -0.07
N PHE A 69 6.92 10.47 -0.63
CA PHE A 69 6.64 9.02 -0.69
C PHE A 69 6.59 8.42 0.71
N ARG A 70 7.61 8.72 1.55
CA ARG A 70 7.61 8.27 2.94
C ARG A 70 6.41 8.81 3.72
N ALA A 71 6.11 10.10 3.56
CA ALA A 71 4.97 10.73 4.21
C ALA A 71 3.65 10.03 3.84
N CYS A 72 3.43 9.71 2.57
CA CYS A 72 2.23 8.99 2.12
C CYS A 72 2.19 7.54 2.64
N TRP A 73 3.33 6.85 2.73
CA TRP A 73 3.38 5.52 3.35
C TRP A 73 2.99 5.55 4.83
N TYR A 74 3.56 6.48 5.60
CA TYR A 74 3.21 6.63 7.01
C TYR A 74 1.76 7.05 7.22
N LEU A 75 1.24 7.98 6.40
CA LEU A 75 -0.18 8.34 6.41
C LEU A 75 -1.07 7.14 6.09
N GLY A 76 -0.71 6.36 5.07
CA GLY A 76 -1.42 5.14 4.71
C GLY A 76 -1.43 4.10 5.84
N ILE A 77 -0.32 3.96 6.57
CA ILE A 77 -0.24 3.06 7.75
C ILE A 77 -1.17 3.56 8.85
N ILE A 78 -1.19 4.86 9.13
CA ILE A 78 -2.12 5.44 10.13
C ILE A 78 -3.56 5.13 9.73
N ILE A 79 -3.92 5.30 8.45
CA ILE A 79 -5.25 4.97 7.94
C ILE A 79 -5.56 3.48 8.11
N ASN A 80 -4.60 2.58 7.83
CA ASN A 80 -4.75 1.15 8.05
C ASN A 80 -5.03 0.81 9.52
N VAL A 81 -4.28 1.42 10.45
CA VAL A 81 -4.45 1.19 11.90
C VAL A 81 -5.79 1.72 12.40
N VAL A 82 -6.19 2.93 11.98
CA VAL A 82 -7.49 3.51 12.33
C VAL A 82 -8.62 2.64 11.81
N PHE A 83 -8.53 2.15 10.57
CA PHE A 83 -9.51 1.24 9.99
C PHE A 83 -9.59 -0.08 10.75
N ALA A 84 -8.44 -0.69 11.07
CA ALA A 84 -8.39 -1.93 11.84
C ALA A 84 -8.98 -1.76 13.25
N TYR A 85 -8.70 -0.63 13.92
CA TYR A 85 -9.27 -0.29 15.22
C TYR A 85 -10.79 -0.10 15.16
N TRP A 86 -11.27 0.67 14.17
CA TRP A 86 -12.70 0.89 13.96
C TRP A 86 -13.43 -0.43 13.67
N TYR A 87 -12.86 -1.28 12.82
CA TYR A 87 -13.38 -2.60 12.51
C TYR A 87 -13.44 -3.51 13.76
N PHE A 88 -12.40 -3.48 14.60
CA PHE A 88 -12.38 -4.24 15.86
C PHE A 88 -13.44 -3.74 16.85
N MET A 89 -13.59 -2.42 17.00
CA MET A 89 -14.60 -1.79 17.86
C MET A 89 -16.04 -2.11 17.41
N MET A 90 -16.31 -2.06 16.10
CA MET A 90 -17.65 -2.29 15.54
C MET A 90 -18.12 -3.74 15.68
N TRP A 91 -17.19 -4.69 15.83
CA TRP A 91 -17.49 -6.12 15.92
C TRP A 91 -17.25 -6.74 17.29
N LYS A 92 -17.03 -5.89 18.29
CA LYS A 92 -17.05 -6.23 19.72
C LYS A 92 -18.49 -6.25 20.22
#